data_AF-A0A5J5APW1-F1
#
_entry.id   AF-A0A5J5APW1-F1
#
_cell.length_a   1.000
_cell.length_b   1.000
_cell.length_c   1.000
_cell.angle_alpha   90.00
_cell.angle_beta   90.00
_cell.angle_gamma   90.00
#
_symmetry.space_group_name_H-M   'P 1'
#
loop_
_entity.id
_entity.type
_entity.pdbx_description
1 polymer ?
#
loop_
_entity_poly.entity_id
_entity_poly.type
_entity_poly.pdbx_seq_one_letter_code
_entity_poly.pdbx_strand_id
1 'polypeptide(L)'
;MFDYWKKLRLVQVRQLDDLFAKELQVTSSQEEWKSKGIKFFHEHMYKMAMMCFKRAGDRDWERLAEAYGFRATADRMSGPNPEISRNYLRKAAEIFDSIDKAELAA
;
A
#
# COMPACT_ATOMS: atom_id res chain seq x y z
N MET A 1 -20.65 -27.30 17.83
CA MET A 1 -19.30 -26.87 18.26
C MET A 1 -19.34 -25.54 19.02
N PHE A 2 -20.02 -24.52 18.51
CA PHE A 2 -20.18 -23.22 19.20
C PHE A 2 -20.78 -23.31 20.62
N ASP A 3 -21.88 -24.05 20.81
CA ASP A 3 -22.51 -24.21 22.13
C ASP A 3 -21.64 -24.91 23.17
N TYR A 4 -20.68 -25.73 22.72
CA TYR A 4 -19.72 -26.38 23.59
C TYR A 4 -18.77 -25.35 24.22
N TRP A 5 -18.21 -24.45 23.40
CA TRP A 5 -17.37 -23.34 23.88
C TRP A 5 -18.14 -22.36 24.76
N LYS A 6 -19.42 -22.13 24.43
CA LYS A 6 -20.32 -21.27 25.21
C LYS A 6 -20.58 -21.86 26.60
N LYS A 7 -20.81 -23.18 26.69
CA LYS A 7 -20.95 -23.91 27.98
C LYS A 7 -19.68 -23.83 28.83
N LEU A 8 -18.51 -23.90 28.19
CA LEU A 8 -17.21 -23.74 28.87
C LEU A 8 -16.89 -22.27 29.23
N ARG A 9 -17.75 -21.30 28.86
CA ARG A 9 -17.54 -19.86 29.04
C ARG A 9 -16.25 -19.33 28.41
N LEU A 10 -15.78 -19.97 27.33
CA LEU A 10 -14.57 -19.59 26.60
C LEU A 10 -14.83 -18.60 25.47
N VAL A 11 -16.10 -18.33 25.14
CA VAL A 11 -16.51 -17.40 24.09
C VAL A 11 -17.61 -16.49 24.59
N GLN A 12 -17.61 -15.24 24.12
CA GLN A 12 -18.65 -14.26 24.39
C GLN A 12 -19.38 -13.90 23.09
N VAL A 13 -20.69 -13.74 23.18
CA VAL A 13 -21.53 -13.24 22.07
C VAL A 13 -21.97 -11.84 22.43
N ARG A 14 -21.60 -10.87 21.60
CA ARG A 14 -21.97 -9.45 21.77
C ARG A 14 -22.44 -8.93 20.43
N GLN A 15 -23.39 -7.99 20.43
CA GLN A 15 -23.71 -7.25 19.22
C GLN A 15 -22.57 -6.30 18.86
N LEU A 16 -22.35 -6.10 17.56
CA LEU A 16 -21.38 -5.13 17.06
C LEU A 16 -22.02 -3.73 17.06
N ASP A 17 -22.09 -3.12 18.24
CA ASP A 17 -22.45 -1.71 18.38
C ASP A 17 -21.25 -0.79 18.12
N ASP A 18 -21.49 0.52 17.94
CA ASP A 18 -20.45 1.49 17.61
C ASP A 18 -19.36 1.61 18.68
N LEU A 19 -19.73 1.41 19.96
CA LEU A 19 -18.79 1.42 21.08
C LEU A 19 -17.85 0.20 21.01
N PHE A 20 -18.42 -0.99 20.79
CA PHE A 20 -17.67 -2.22 20.67
C PHE A 20 -16.81 -2.24 19.40
N ALA A 21 -17.30 -1.70 18.28
CA ALA A 21 -16.51 -1.53 17.07
C ALA A 21 -15.26 -0.65 17.31
N LYS A 22 -15.42 0.41 18.11
CA LYS A 22 -14.31 1.29 18.51
C LYS A 22 -13.34 0.60 19.48
N GLU A 23 -13.84 -0.23 20.40
CA GLU A 23 -13.00 -1.08 21.27
C GLU A 23 -12.15 -2.08 20.46
N LEU A 24 -12.71 -2.65 19.39
CA LEU A 24 -12.02 -3.57 18.50
C LEU A 24 -11.06 -2.88 17.51
N GLN A 25 -11.11 -1.55 17.42
CA GLN A 25 -10.30 -0.80 16.48
C GLN A 25 -8.85 -0.77 16.94
N VAL A 26 -8.07 -1.77 16.50
CA VAL A 26 -6.62 -1.74 16.62
C VAL A 26 -6.08 -0.93 15.45
N THR A 27 -5.43 0.19 15.76
CA THR A 27 -4.71 0.96 14.75
C THR A 27 -3.29 0.44 14.66
N SER A 28 -2.87 0.04 13.46
CA SER A 28 -1.47 -0.30 13.24
C SER A 28 -0.59 0.94 13.39
N SER A 29 0.60 0.74 13.94
CA SER A 29 1.58 1.82 14.09
C SER A 29 2.10 2.31 12.74
N GLN A 30 2.75 3.46 12.74
CA GLN A 30 3.39 4.02 11.56
C GLN A 30 4.45 3.05 11.00
N GLU A 31 5.23 2.42 11.87
CA GLU A 31 6.28 1.45 11.57
C GLU A 31 5.71 0.15 11.01
N GLU A 32 4.57 -0.33 11.53
CA GLU A 32 3.89 -1.50 11.01
C GLU A 32 3.37 -1.27 9.59
N TRP A 33 2.76 -0.10 9.35
CA TRP A 33 2.34 0.32 8.00
C TRP A 33 3.54 0.41 7.06
N LYS A 34 4.64 1.04 7.48
CA LYS A 34 5.86 1.15 6.68
C LYS A 34 6.45 -0.23 6.35
N SER A 35 6.56 -1.11 7.35
CA SER A 35 7.08 -2.47 7.17
C SER A 35 6.24 -3.27 6.19
N LYS A 36 4.90 -3.16 6.29
CA LYS A 36 3.99 -3.80 5.34
C LYS A 36 4.09 -3.20 3.94
N GLY A 37 4.26 -1.88 3.84
CA GLY A 37 4.50 -1.16 2.59
C GLY A 37 5.76 -1.63 1.87
N ILE A 38 6.87 -1.78 2.60
CA ILE A 38 8.14 -2.31 2.06
C ILE A 38 7.93 -3.72 1.50
N LYS A 39 7.22 -4.60 2.22
CA LYS A 39 6.89 -5.94 1.72
C LYS A 39 6.15 -5.88 0.38
N PHE A 40 5.06 -5.10 0.30
CA PHE A 40 4.29 -4.96 -0.94
C PHE A 40 5.10 -4.33 -2.08
N PHE A 41 6.02 -3.42 -1.75
CA PHE A 41 6.88 -2.79 -2.74
C PHE A 41 7.79 -3.82 -3.42
N HIS A 42 8.44 -4.70 -2.64
CA HIS A 42 9.27 -5.78 -3.17
C HIS A 42 8.48 -6.86 -3.92
N GLU A 43 7.20 -7.04 -3.60
CA GLU A 43 6.27 -7.91 -4.34
C GLU A 43 5.68 -7.23 -5.60
N HIS A 44 6.18 -6.04 -5.98
CA HIS A 44 5.69 -5.22 -7.10
C HIS A 44 4.19 -4.83 -7.00
N MET A 45 3.62 -4.93 -5.79
CA MET A 45 2.24 -4.52 -5.50
C MET A 45 2.19 -3.02 -5.16
N TYR A 46 2.67 -2.18 -6.09
CA TYR A 46 2.95 -0.76 -5.85
C TYR A 46 1.74 0.05 -5.35
N LYS A 47 0.53 -0.26 -5.82
CA LYS A 47 -0.70 0.38 -5.32
C LYS A 47 -0.95 0.12 -3.83
N MET A 48 -0.73 -1.13 -3.40
CA MET A 48 -0.89 -1.50 -1.98
C MET A 48 0.25 -0.91 -1.14
N ALA A 49 1.47 -0.91 -1.67
CA ALA A 49 2.62 -0.28 -1.02
C ALA A 49 2.38 1.23 -0.78
N MET A 50 1.93 1.96 -1.81
CA MET A 50 1.61 3.39 -1.73
C MET A 50 0.55 3.68 -0.66
N MET A 51 -0.52 2.87 -0.58
CA MET A 51 -1.54 3.01 0.46
C MET A 51 -0.96 2.83 1.86
N CYS A 52 -0.07 1.85 2.06
CA CYS A 52 0.60 1.62 3.33
C CYS A 52 1.50 2.81 3.71
N PHE A 53 2.31 3.32 2.79
CA PHE A 53 3.19 4.47 3.05
C PHE A 53 2.42 5.75 3.35
N LYS A 54 1.29 5.98 2.66
CA LYS A 54 0.37 7.08 2.97
C LYS A 54 -0.17 6.98 4.40
N ARG A 55 -0.59 5.79 4.84
CA ARG A 55 -1.03 5.55 6.22
C ARG A 55 0.10 5.68 7.24
N ALA A 56 1.33 5.35 6.83
CA ALA A 56 2.54 5.57 7.59
C ALA A 56 3.04 7.03 7.53
N GLY A 57 2.37 7.96 6.84
CA GLY A 57 2.86 9.33 6.68
C GLY A 57 4.23 9.45 5.98
N ASP A 58 4.71 8.40 5.33
CA ASP A 58 6.03 8.34 4.70
C ASP A 58 5.92 8.78 3.23
N ARG A 59 5.99 10.09 3.02
CA ARG A 59 5.76 10.72 1.71
C ARG A 59 6.78 10.29 0.66
N ASP A 60 8.05 10.15 1.04
CA ASP A 60 9.11 9.78 0.10
C ASP A 60 8.90 8.36 -0.40
N TRP A 61 8.56 7.42 0.49
CA TRP A 61 8.21 6.06 0.10
C TRP A 61 6.90 5.95 -0.67
N GLU A 62 5.90 6.79 -0.35
CA GLU A 62 4.64 6.87 -1.12
C GLU A 62 4.93 7.28 -2.58
N ARG A 63 5.69 8.36 -2.77
CA ARG A 63 6.11 8.84 -4.10
C ARG A 63 6.98 7.84 -4.84
N LEU A 64 7.90 7.19 -4.13
CA LEU A 64 8.74 6.14 -4.71
C LEU A 64 7.87 4.99 -5.25
N ALA A 65 6.91 4.51 -4.46
CA ALA A 65 5.98 3.46 -4.90
C ALA A 65 5.13 3.91 -6.11
N GLU A 66 4.69 5.17 -6.13
CA GLU A 66 3.97 5.76 -7.26
C GLU A 66 4.79 5.72 -8.56
N ALA A 67 6.05 6.18 -8.52
CA ALA A 67 6.94 6.23 -9.66
C ALA A 67 7.23 4.82 -10.23
N TYR A 68 7.54 3.85 -9.36
CA TYR A 68 7.72 2.46 -9.78
C TYR A 68 6.43 1.84 -10.34
N GLY A 69 5.26 2.21 -9.79
CA GLY A 69 3.96 1.82 -10.34
C GLY A 69 3.72 2.34 -11.76
N PHE A 70 4.17 3.56 -12.06
CA PHE A 70 4.16 4.09 -13.41
C PHE A 70 5.15 3.38 -14.34
N ARG A 71 6.39 3.09 -13.92
CA ARG A 71 7.34 2.28 -14.72
C ARG A 71 6.73 0.92 -15.09
N ALA A 72 6.21 0.18 -14.11
CA ALA A 72 5.60 -1.13 -14.37
C ALA A 72 4.40 -1.05 -15.33
N THR A 73 3.63 0.05 -15.27
CA THR A 73 2.55 0.29 -16.22
C THR A 73 3.10 0.62 -17.61
N ALA A 74 4.15 1.42 -17.71
CA ALA A 74 4.81 1.74 -18.97
C ALA A 74 5.38 0.49 -19.65
N ASP A 75 6.03 -0.39 -18.90
CA ASP A 75 6.62 -1.63 -19.40
C ASP A 75 5.55 -2.53 -20.03
N ARG A 76 4.40 -2.67 -19.35
CA ARG A 76 3.24 -3.42 -19.87
C ARG A 76 2.68 -2.80 -21.16
N MET A 77 2.72 -1.47 -21.29
CA MET A 77 2.17 -0.75 -22.44
C MET A 77 3.19 -0.58 -23.59
N SER A 78 4.46 -0.92 -23.38
CA SER A 78 5.55 -0.65 -24.35
C SER A 78 5.30 -1.24 -25.74
N GLY A 79 4.79 -2.46 -25.83
CA GLY A 79 4.35 -3.09 -27.07
C GLY A 79 3.01 -2.57 -27.60
N PRO A 80 1.90 -2.71 -26.84
CA PRO A 80 0.56 -2.43 -27.37
C PRO A 80 0.27 -0.93 -27.57
N ASN A 81 0.89 -0.04 -26.80
CA ASN A 81 0.73 1.41 -26.97
C ASN A 81 1.98 2.19 -26.52
N PRO A 82 2.95 2.39 -27.44
CA PRO A 82 4.21 3.08 -27.14
C PRO A 82 4.05 4.54 -26.71
N GLU A 83 2.97 5.22 -27.11
CA GLU A 83 2.71 6.60 -26.69
C GLU A 83 2.25 6.66 -25.23
N ILE A 84 1.33 5.78 -24.85
CA ILE A 84 0.90 5.64 -23.44
C ILE A 84 2.09 5.22 -22.57
N SER A 85 2.93 4.30 -23.05
CA SER A 85 4.15 3.89 -22.35
C SER A 85 5.07 5.08 -22.06
N ARG A 86 5.39 5.90 -23.08
CA ARG A 86 6.18 7.13 -22.93
C ARG A 86 5.57 8.12 -21.95
N ASN A 87 4.24 8.28 -21.97
CA ASN A 87 3.55 9.14 -21.02
C ASN A 87 3.72 8.68 -19.56
N TYR A 88 3.67 7.38 -19.29
CA TYR A 88 3.90 6.84 -17.96
C TYR A 88 5.36 6.94 -17.53
N LEU A 89 6.32 6.71 -18.44
CA LEU A 89 7.75 6.91 -18.14
C LEU A 89 8.04 8.36 -17.74
N ARG A 90 7.49 9.33 -18.48
CA ARG A 90 7.61 10.75 -18.14
C ARG A 90 7.08 11.06 -16.73
N LYS A 91 5.88 10.56 -16.40
CA LYS A 91 5.31 10.75 -15.05
C LYS A 91 6.17 10.12 -13.96
N ALA A 92 6.76 8.95 -14.23
CA ALA A 92 7.69 8.31 -13.29
C ALA A 92 8.94 9.18 -13.08
N ALA A 93 9.56 9.66 -14.16
CA ALA A 93 10.72 10.55 -14.12
C ALA A 93 10.45 11.84 -13.34
N GLU A 94 9.33 12.53 -13.61
CA GLU A 94 8.91 13.73 -12.88
C GLU A 94 8.82 13.50 -11.36
N ILE A 95 8.32 12.33 -10.95
CA ILE A 95 8.24 11.98 -9.53
C ILE A 95 9.63 11.67 -8.97
N PHE A 96 10.46 10.91 -9.67
CA PHE A 96 11.82 10.61 -9.22
C PHE A 96 12.64 11.88 -9.01
N ASP A 97 12.54 12.83 -9.93
CA ASP A 97 13.18 14.14 -9.78
C ASP A 97 12.64 14.90 -8.57
N SER A 98 11.33 14.82 -8.30
CA SER A 98 10.70 15.50 -7.15
C SER A 98 11.14 14.97 -5.78
N ILE A 99 11.70 13.76 -5.73
CA ILE A 99 12.19 13.10 -4.50
C ILE A 99 13.73 13.00 -4.49
N ASP A 100 14.42 13.82 -5.27
CA ASP A 100 15.88 13.86 -5.40
C ASP A 100 16.50 12.50 -5.80
N LYS A 101 15.78 11.70 -6.59
CA LYS A 101 16.22 10.39 -7.13
C LYS A 101 16.32 10.40 -8.65
N ALA A 102 16.85 11.48 -9.22
CA ALA A 102 16.96 11.65 -10.67
C ALA A 102 17.76 10.52 -11.35
N GLU A 103 18.65 9.83 -10.63
CA GLU A 103 19.35 8.64 -11.13
C GLU A 103 18.40 7.50 -11.51
N LEU A 104 17.20 7.45 -10.92
CA LEU A 104 16.15 6.49 -11.23
C LEU A 104 15.22 6.95 -12.37
N ALA A 105 15.36 8.18 -12.85
CA ALA A 105 14.56 8.73 -13.95
C ALA A 105 15.04 8.27 -15.34
N ALA A 106 16.24 7.68 -15.44
CA ALA A 106 16.80 7.07 -16.65
C ALA A 106 16.32 5.62 -16.88
#